data_AF-A0A7S4IV84-F1
#
_entry.id   AF-A0A7S4IV84-F1
#
_cell.length_a   1.000
_cell.length_b   1.000
_cell.length_c   1.000
_cell.angle_alpha   90.00
_cell.angle_beta   90.00
_cell.angle_gamma   90.00
#
_symmetry.space_group_name_H-M   'P 1'
#
loop_
_entity.id
_entity.type
_entity.pdbx_description
1 polymer ?
#
loop_
_entity_poly.entity_id
_entity_poly.type
_entity_poly.pdbx_seq_one_letter_code
_entity_poly.pdbx_strand_id
1 'polypeptide(L)'
;IPKPFPISASADLKHLKVYDFHHEEVARQMCLLDFQLFFTLQPRELLNYDKVENQSRACPALSKMLRNSQILQDWVLYEVFCKVTGDEEHDTEVFLEKLTFFVEICNSCFQLSNFQAFFSIFQAISSPEVRERGDLWKSLDTATKGKLTALEKHMENMESLEGFRSSISKVGERFSSAG
;
A
#
# COMPACT_ATOMS: atom_id res chain seq x y z
N ILE A 1 21.92 8.53 2.32
CA ILE A 1 21.11 8.04 1.16
C ILE A 1 20.92 6.54 1.37
N PRO A 2 19.68 6.03 1.43
CA PRO A 2 19.45 4.59 1.58
C PRO A 2 20.09 3.84 0.42
N LYS A 3 20.70 2.68 0.70
CA LYS A 3 21.35 1.88 -0.34
C LYS A 3 20.27 1.30 -1.27
N PRO A 4 20.44 1.42 -2.60
CA PRO A 4 19.49 0.85 -3.55
C PRO A 4 19.58 -0.67 -3.52
N PHE A 5 18.43 -1.34 -3.70
CA PHE A 5 18.40 -2.78 -3.95
C PHE A 5 18.58 -3.03 -5.44
N PRO A 6 19.34 -4.08 -5.85
CA PRO A 6 19.44 -4.44 -7.24
C PRO A 6 18.09 -4.94 -7.77
N ILE A 7 17.86 -4.73 -9.07
CA ILE A 7 16.77 -5.38 -9.80
C ILE A 7 17.02 -6.89 -9.80
N SER A 8 15.95 -7.70 -9.80
CA SER A 8 16.05 -9.15 -9.90
C SER A 8 16.94 -9.58 -11.07
N ALA A 9 17.81 -10.57 -10.83
CA ALA A 9 18.72 -11.08 -11.85
C ALA A 9 17.99 -11.73 -13.04
N SER A 10 16.73 -12.15 -12.86
CA SER A 10 15.89 -12.75 -13.89
C SER A 10 15.06 -11.75 -14.67
N ALA A 11 15.15 -10.46 -14.36
CA ALA A 11 14.29 -9.43 -14.96
C ALA A 11 14.60 -9.21 -16.44
N ASP A 12 13.55 -9.14 -17.27
CA ASP A 12 13.69 -8.65 -18.63
C ASP A 12 13.73 -7.11 -18.61
N LEU A 13 14.91 -6.54 -18.81
CA LEU A 13 15.13 -5.09 -18.82
C LEU A 13 14.31 -4.34 -19.89
N LYS A 14 13.80 -5.04 -20.91
CA LYS A 14 12.92 -4.44 -21.93
C LYS A 14 11.45 -4.43 -21.50
N HIS A 15 11.05 -5.30 -20.57
CA HIS A 15 9.67 -5.48 -20.13
C HIS A 15 9.60 -5.68 -18.61
N LEU A 16 10.11 -4.69 -17.87
CA LEU A 16 10.13 -4.72 -16.41
C LEU A 16 8.72 -4.80 -15.84
N LYS A 17 8.55 -5.70 -14.88
CA LYS A 17 7.36 -5.86 -14.05
C LYS A 17 7.65 -5.30 -12.67
N VAL A 18 6.59 -4.96 -11.93
CA VAL A 18 6.76 -4.45 -10.57
C VAL A 18 7.44 -5.48 -9.64
N TYR A 19 7.19 -6.77 -9.87
CA TYR A 19 7.82 -7.87 -9.13
C TYR A 19 9.32 -8.05 -9.43
N ASP A 20 9.88 -7.38 -10.45
CA ASP A 20 11.32 -7.38 -10.69
C ASP A 20 12.08 -6.47 -9.72
N PHE A 21 11.37 -5.61 -8.98
CA PHE A 21 11.92 -4.68 -8.01
C PHE A 21 11.74 -5.20 -6.59
N HIS A 22 12.69 -4.86 -5.71
CA HIS A 22 12.55 -5.10 -4.29
C HIS A 22 11.34 -4.32 -3.71
N HIS A 23 10.55 -4.95 -2.86
CA HIS A 23 9.33 -4.36 -2.27
C HIS A 23 9.57 -3.00 -1.62
N GLU A 24 10.69 -2.82 -0.90
CA GLU A 24 11.05 -1.53 -0.30
C GLU A 24 11.27 -0.43 -1.35
N GLU A 25 11.82 -0.75 -2.52
CA GLU A 25 12.06 0.25 -3.55
C GLU A 25 10.74 0.69 -4.19
N VAL A 26 9.83 -0.26 -4.40
CA VAL A 26 8.45 0.05 -4.83
C VAL A 26 7.78 0.98 -3.80
N ALA A 27 7.85 0.64 -2.51
CA ALA A 27 7.28 1.46 -1.45
C ALA A 27 7.90 2.88 -1.37
N ARG A 28 9.21 3.02 -1.61
CA ARG A 28 9.88 4.33 -1.69
C ARG A 28 9.36 5.16 -2.86
N GLN A 29 9.22 4.58 -4.04
CA GLN A 29 8.68 5.29 -5.21
C GLN A 29 7.21 5.69 -4.99
N MET A 30 6.40 4.80 -4.40
CA MET A 30 5.02 5.14 -4.00
C MET A 30 4.99 6.33 -3.03
N CYS A 31 5.86 6.35 -2.02
CA CYS A 31 5.99 7.46 -1.08
C CYS A 31 6.32 8.78 -1.78
N LEU A 32 7.23 8.78 -2.75
CA LEU A 32 7.56 9.98 -3.52
C LEU A 32 6.37 10.49 -4.35
N LEU A 33 5.62 9.58 -5.00
CA LEU A 33 4.44 9.93 -5.78
C LEU A 33 3.31 10.49 -4.90
N ASP A 34 3.03 9.83 -3.77
CA ASP A 34 2.02 10.29 -2.82
C ASP A 34 2.41 11.63 -2.20
N PHE A 35 3.70 11.83 -1.90
CA PHE A 35 4.19 13.10 -1.37
C PHE A 35 3.99 14.25 -2.37
N GLN A 36 4.19 14.01 -3.67
CA GLN A 36 3.91 15.03 -4.70
C GLN A 36 2.43 15.41 -4.73
N LEU A 37 1.51 14.45 -4.59
CA LEU A 37 0.08 14.73 -4.51
C LEU A 37 -0.26 15.51 -3.23
N PHE A 38 0.25 15.04 -2.10
CA PHE A 38 0.06 15.67 -0.79
C PHE A 38 0.57 17.12 -0.79
N PHE A 39 1.71 17.40 -1.40
CA PHE A 39 2.29 18.74 -1.44
C PHE A 39 1.42 19.75 -2.22
N THR A 40 0.58 19.28 -3.15
CA THR A 40 -0.35 20.16 -3.87
C THR A 40 -1.61 20.52 -3.07
N LEU A 41 -1.91 19.75 -2.01
CA LEU A 41 -3.14 19.89 -1.22
C LEU A 41 -3.18 21.21 -0.45
N GLN A 42 -4.28 21.95 -0.59
CA GLN A 42 -4.48 23.18 0.16
C GLN A 42 -5.40 22.97 1.37
N PRO A 43 -5.15 23.61 2.53
CA PRO A 43 -6.01 23.47 3.71
C PRO A 43 -7.48 23.82 3.45
N ARG A 44 -7.76 24.79 2.55
CA ARG A 44 -9.12 25.14 2.15
C ARG A 44 -9.89 23.98 1.52
N GLU A 45 -9.21 23.07 0.84
CA GLU A 45 -9.85 21.91 0.20
C GLU A 45 -10.36 20.95 1.26
N LEU A 46 -9.59 20.72 2.33
CA LEU A 46 -10.02 19.93 3.48
C LEU A 46 -11.23 20.56 4.20
N LEU A 47 -11.27 21.88 4.32
CA LEU A 47 -12.37 22.59 4.99
C LEU A 47 -13.67 22.63 4.18
N ASN A 48 -13.57 22.50 2.85
CA ASN A 48 -14.69 22.70 1.92
C ASN A 48 -15.19 21.41 1.27
N TYR A 49 -14.47 20.28 1.41
CA TYR A 49 -14.76 19.04 0.70
C TYR A 49 -16.23 18.59 0.83
N ASP A 50 -16.77 18.58 2.04
CA ASP A 50 -18.16 18.15 2.29
C ASP A 50 -19.20 19.26 2.11
N LYS A 51 -18.76 20.48 1.76
CA LYS A 51 -19.63 21.68 1.66
C LYS A 51 -19.96 22.07 0.22
N VAL A 52 -19.40 21.36 -0.76
CA VAL A 52 -19.48 21.71 -2.18
C VAL A 52 -20.06 20.54 -2.96
N GLU A 53 -21.02 20.82 -3.85
CA GLU A 53 -21.64 19.77 -4.68
C GLU A 53 -20.65 19.13 -5.65
N ASN A 54 -19.72 19.90 -6.21
CA ASN A 54 -18.70 19.41 -7.12
C ASN A 54 -17.30 19.42 -6.46
N GLN A 55 -17.04 18.36 -5.70
CA GLN A 55 -15.76 18.11 -5.01
C GLN A 55 -14.56 18.14 -5.97
N SER A 56 -14.68 17.52 -7.15
CA SER A 56 -13.58 17.45 -8.12
C SER A 56 -13.11 18.81 -8.64
N ARG A 57 -14.04 19.77 -8.75
CA ARG A 57 -13.74 21.13 -9.22
C ARG A 57 -13.26 22.04 -8.09
N ALA A 58 -13.89 21.93 -6.91
CA ALA A 58 -13.61 22.82 -5.78
C ALA A 58 -12.43 22.35 -4.91
N CYS A 59 -12.17 21.05 -4.88
CA CYS A 59 -11.11 20.39 -4.09
C CYS A 59 -10.26 19.46 -4.97
N PRO A 60 -9.67 19.97 -6.07
CA PRO A 60 -9.03 19.15 -7.09
C PRO A 60 -7.85 18.31 -6.58
N ALA A 61 -7.03 18.83 -5.65
CA ALA A 61 -5.88 18.10 -5.13
C ALA A 61 -6.34 16.97 -4.19
N LEU A 62 -7.30 17.25 -3.31
CA LEU A 62 -7.88 16.25 -2.42
C LEU A 62 -8.60 15.14 -3.20
N SER A 63 -9.45 15.51 -4.18
CA SER A 63 -10.12 14.55 -5.04
C SER A 63 -9.12 13.71 -5.84
N LYS A 64 -8.00 14.29 -6.30
CA LYS A 64 -6.94 13.54 -6.99
C LYS A 64 -6.26 12.54 -6.06
N MET A 65 -5.97 12.93 -4.81
CA MET A 65 -5.35 12.06 -3.81
C MET A 65 -6.28 10.88 -3.45
N LEU A 66 -7.57 11.13 -3.22
CA LEU A 66 -8.57 10.08 -2.97
C LEU A 66 -8.73 9.14 -4.16
N ARG A 67 -8.78 9.69 -5.38
CA ARG A 67 -8.81 8.89 -6.61
C ARG A 67 -7.54 8.04 -6.76
N ASN A 68 -6.36 8.56 -6.41
CA ASN A 68 -5.12 7.81 -6.44
C ASN A 68 -5.18 6.60 -5.49
N SER A 69 -5.74 6.78 -4.30
CA SER A 69 -5.96 5.69 -3.34
C SER A 69 -6.85 4.59 -3.89
N GLN A 70 -7.94 4.95 -4.59
CA GLN A 70 -8.84 3.97 -5.21
C GLN A 70 -8.15 3.22 -6.35
N ILE A 71 -7.44 3.95 -7.24
CA ILE A 71 -6.67 3.33 -8.33
C ILE A 71 -5.62 2.37 -7.77
N LEU A 72 -4.97 2.73 -6.67
CA LEU A 72 -4.00 1.86 -6.01
C LEU A 72 -4.67 0.58 -5.47
N GLN A 73 -5.83 0.69 -4.83
CA GLN A 73 -6.60 -0.49 -4.40
C GLN A 73 -6.93 -1.42 -5.57
N ASP A 74 -7.51 -0.86 -6.63
CA ASP A 74 -7.89 -1.61 -7.83
C ASP A 74 -6.68 -2.26 -8.51
N TRP A 75 -5.56 -1.53 -8.58
CA TRP A 75 -4.32 -2.04 -9.16
C TRP A 75 -3.74 -3.20 -8.35
N VAL A 76 -3.74 -3.14 -7.02
CA VAL A 76 -3.28 -4.26 -6.17
C VAL A 76 -4.17 -5.49 -6.39
N LEU A 77 -5.49 -5.33 -6.37
CA LEU A 77 -6.43 -6.44 -6.60
C LEU A 77 -6.24 -7.07 -7.98
N TYR A 78 -6.11 -6.23 -9.01
CA TYR A 78 -5.80 -6.67 -10.36
C TYR A 78 -4.47 -7.41 -10.41
N GLU A 79 -3.41 -6.85 -9.86
CA GLU A 79 -2.08 -7.46 -9.90
C GLU A 79 -2.03 -8.82 -9.22
N VAL A 80 -2.63 -8.93 -8.02
CA VAL A 80 -2.74 -10.20 -7.27
C VAL A 80 -3.49 -11.25 -8.11
N PHE A 81 -4.69 -10.95 -8.61
CA PHE A 81 -5.56 -11.95 -9.24
C PHE A 81 -5.51 -12.04 -10.76
N CYS A 82 -4.77 -11.18 -11.44
CA CYS A 82 -4.68 -11.24 -12.89
C CYS A 82 -3.78 -12.40 -13.34
N LYS A 83 -4.08 -12.91 -14.54
CA LYS A 83 -3.39 -14.00 -15.25
C LYS A 83 -3.69 -15.39 -14.67
N VAL A 84 -4.95 -15.79 -14.80
CA VAL A 84 -5.41 -17.16 -14.60
C VAL A 84 -5.06 -17.96 -15.84
N THR A 85 -4.30 -19.04 -15.68
CA THR A 85 -3.92 -19.96 -16.75
C THR A 85 -4.93 -21.11 -16.91
N GLY A 86 -5.77 -21.32 -15.90
CA GLY A 86 -6.72 -22.44 -15.81
C GLY A 86 -6.12 -23.67 -15.15
N ASP A 87 -4.83 -23.62 -14.80
CA ASP A 87 -4.16 -24.56 -13.92
C ASP A 87 -4.27 -24.04 -12.48
N GLU A 88 -5.19 -24.62 -11.70
CA GLU A 88 -5.50 -24.14 -10.35
C GLU A 88 -4.31 -24.20 -9.39
N GLU A 89 -3.44 -25.20 -9.54
CA GLU A 89 -2.26 -25.35 -8.67
C GLU A 89 -1.23 -24.28 -8.98
N HIS A 90 -0.89 -24.12 -10.26
CA HIS A 90 0.04 -23.07 -10.70
C HIS A 90 -0.47 -21.66 -10.40
N ASP A 91 -1.75 -21.39 -10.66
CA ASP A 91 -2.36 -20.09 -10.42
C ASP A 91 -2.32 -19.75 -8.90
N THR A 92 -2.54 -20.73 -8.03
CA THR A 92 -2.46 -20.55 -6.57
C THR A 92 -1.05 -20.17 -6.11
N GLU A 93 -0.01 -20.84 -6.62
CA GLU A 93 1.38 -20.50 -6.33
C GLU A 93 1.71 -19.06 -6.76
N VAL A 94 1.30 -18.68 -7.97
CA VAL A 94 1.51 -17.32 -8.48
C VAL A 94 0.78 -16.28 -7.63
N PHE A 95 -0.47 -16.53 -7.24
CA PHE A 95 -1.21 -15.62 -6.36
C PHE A 95 -0.55 -15.51 -4.98
N LEU A 96 0.02 -16.60 -4.46
CA LEU A 96 0.73 -16.61 -3.19
C LEU A 96 1.97 -15.71 -3.22
N GLU A 97 2.80 -15.85 -4.25
CA GLU A 97 4.00 -15.01 -4.43
C GLU A 97 3.64 -13.52 -4.50
N LYS A 98 2.61 -13.19 -5.28
CA LYS A 98 2.15 -11.81 -5.45
C LYS A 98 1.56 -11.24 -4.16
N LEU A 99 0.73 -12.02 -3.46
CA LEU A 99 0.14 -11.60 -2.20
C LEU A 99 1.24 -11.32 -1.16
N THR A 100 2.20 -12.23 -1.01
CA THR A 100 3.37 -12.05 -0.13
C THR A 100 4.12 -10.77 -0.49
N PHE A 101 4.38 -10.52 -1.77
CA PHE A 101 5.03 -9.30 -2.24
C PHE A 101 4.27 -8.03 -1.84
N PHE A 102 2.94 -7.99 -2.00
CA PHE A 102 2.13 -6.83 -1.59
C PHE A 102 2.03 -6.67 -0.07
N VAL A 103 2.08 -7.76 0.71
CA VAL A 103 2.20 -7.67 2.18
C VAL A 103 3.52 -7.00 2.57
N GLU A 104 4.62 -7.34 1.90
CA GLU A 104 5.91 -6.68 2.14
C GLU A 104 5.90 -5.20 1.75
N ILE A 105 5.29 -4.84 0.61
CA ILE A 105 5.12 -3.42 0.22
C ILE A 105 4.29 -2.70 1.27
N CYS A 106 3.17 -3.27 1.72
CA CYS A 106 2.30 -2.68 2.72
C CYS A 106 3.05 -2.38 4.03
N ASN A 107 3.84 -3.36 4.50
CA ASN A 107 4.71 -3.18 5.66
C ASN A 107 5.79 -2.11 5.44
N SER A 108 6.43 -2.07 4.27
CA SER A 108 7.40 -1.03 3.93
C SER A 108 6.77 0.37 3.90
N CYS A 109 5.55 0.53 3.34
CA CYS A 109 4.80 1.79 3.35
C CYS A 109 4.53 2.27 4.78
N PHE A 110 4.13 1.35 5.67
CA PHE A 110 3.95 1.66 7.09
C PHE A 110 5.25 2.14 7.74
N GLN A 111 6.37 1.46 7.51
CA GLN A 111 7.68 1.84 8.05
C GLN A 111 8.15 3.21 7.54
N LEU A 112 7.86 3.53 6.28
CA LEU A 112 8.13 4.84 5.66
C LEU A 112 7.17 5.94 6.14
N SER A 113 6.19 5.62 7.00
CA SER A 113 5.12 6.54 7.43
C SER A 113 4.26 7.06 6.26
N ASN A 114 4.24 6.35 5.12
CA ASN A 114 3.30 6.60 4.04
C ASN A 114 1.97 5.90 4.35
N PHE A 115 1.22 6.47 5.30
CA PHE A 115 -0.04 5.89 5.75
C PHE A 115 -1.10 5.84 4.65
N GLN A 116 -1.04 6.74 3.68
CA GLN A 116 -1.98 6.74 2.55
C GLN A 116 -1.86 5.44 1.74
N ALA A 117 -0.67 5.11 1.23
CA ALA A 117 -0.47 3.86 0.49
C ALA A 117 -0.67 2.62 1.38
N PHE A 118 -0.24 2.68 2.65
CA PHE A 118 -0.48 1.59 3.61
C PHE A 118 -1.97 1.27 3.72
N PHE A 119 -2.83 2.26 3.94
CA PHE A 119 -4.28 2.06 4.03
C PHE A 119 -4.86 1.51 2.72
N SER A 120 -4.46 2.06 1.58
CA SER A 120 -4.94 1.61 0.27
C SER A 120 -4.58 0.15 0.01
N ILE A 121 -3.31 -0.24 0.19
CA ILE A 121 -2.85 -1.61 -0.06
C ILE A 121 -3.48 -2.58 0.95
N PHE A 122 -3.55 -2.20 2.23
CA PHE A 122 -4.16 -3.03 3.26
C PHE A 122 -5.65 -3.30 2.98
N GLN A 123 -6.40 -2.28 2.56
CA GLN A 123 -7.81 -2.43 2.19
C GLN A 123 -7.99 -3.39 1.02
N ALA A 124 -7.12 -3.33 0.01
CA ALA A 124 -7.14 -4.29 -1.10
C ALA A 124 -6.85 -5.72 -0.62
N ILE A 125 -5.77 -5.94 0.13
CA ILE A 125 -5.40 -7.28 0.64
C ILE A 125 -6.47 -7.87 1.56
N SER A 126 -7.15 -7.02 2.33
CA SER A 126 -8.19 -7.42 3.28
C SER A 126 -9.60 -7.41 2.69
N SER A 127 -9.73 -7.19 1.39
CA SER A 127 -11.03 -7.16 0.72
C SER A 127 -11.68 -8.55 0.76
N PRO A 128 -13.02 -8.65 0.73
CA PRO A 128 -13.72 -9.93 0.70
C PRO A 128 -13.24 -10.85 -0.43
N GLU A 129 -13.00 -10.28 -1.62
CA GLU A 129 -12.55 -11.01 -2.81
C GLU A 129 -11.21 -11.71 -2.59
N VAL A 130 -10.31 -11.13 -1.80
CA VAL A 130 -9.05 -11.79 -1.41
C VAL A 130 -9.29 -12.78 -0.28
N ARG A 131 -10.02 -12.37 0.76
CA ARG A 131 -10.22 -13.17 1.99
C ARG A 131 -11.00 -14.47 1.78
N GLU A 132 -11.89 -14.52 0.80
CA GLU A 132 -12.69 -15.72 0.50
C GLU A 132 -11.87 -16.88 -0.10
N ARG A 133 -10.67 -16.63 -0.64
CA ARG A 133 -9.77 -17.68 -1.16
C ARG A 133 -9.01 -18.39 -0.03
N GLY A 134 -9.70 -19.24 0.71
CA GLY A 134 -9.16 -19.86 1.93
C GLY A 134 -7.93 -20.76 1.74
N ASP A 135 -7.75 -21.34 0.56
CA ASP A 135 -6.57 -22.09 0.11
C ASP A 135 -5.30 -21.22 0.05
N LEU A 136 -5.42 -20.01 -0.49
CA LEU A 136 -4.34 -19.03 -0.56
C LEU A 136 -3.82 -18.66 0.84
N TRP A 137 -4.73 -18.32 1.77
CA TRP A 137 -4.38 -17.92 3.13
C TRP A 137 -3.81 -19.05 3.97
N LYS A 138 -4.25 -20.29 3.73
CA LYS A 138 -3.66 -21.48 4.37
C LYS A 138 -2.21 -21.68 3.94
N SER A 139 -1.92 -21.44 2.66
CA SER A 139 -0.61 -21.67 2.03
C SER A 139 0.43 -20.59 2.35
N LEU A 140 0.03 -19.43 2.89
CA LEU A 140 0.96 -18.40 3.36
C LEU A 140 1.92 -18.93 4.43
N ASP A 141 3.18 -18.53 4.33
CA ASP A 141 4.19 -18.89 5.32
C ASP A 141 3.94 -18.18 6.66
N THR A 142 4.58 -18.69 7.72
CA THR A 142 4.41 -18.17 9.08
C THR A 142 4.91 -16.73 9.21
N ALA A 143 5.94 -16.36 8.44
CA ALA A 143 6.53 -15.03 8.48
C ALA A 143 5.56 -13.97 7.94
N THR A 144 4.96 -14.22 6.78
CA THR A 144 3.99 -13.34 6.12
C THR A 144 2.70 -13.25 6.93
N LYS A 145 2.21 -14.38 7.47
CA LYS A 145 1.08 -14.39 8.42
C LYS A 145 1.36 -13.51 9.64
N GLY A 146 2.55 -13.62 10.23
CA GLY A 146 2.96 -12.78 11.37
C GLY A 146 2.98 -11.29 11.03
N LYS A 147 3.44 -10.93 9.83
CA LYS A 147 3.41 -9.53 9.34
C LYS A 147 1.97 -9.05 9.13
N LEU A 148 1.10 -9.84 8.52
CA LEU A 148 -0.31 -9.52 8.35
C LEU A 148 -0.99 -9.24 9.69
N THR A 149 -0.80 -10.09 10.70
CA THR A 149 -1.36 -9.86 12.04
C THR A 149 -0.83 -8.56 12.67
N ALA A 150 0.45 -8.24 12.45
CA ALA A 150 1.00 -6.97 12.91
C ALA A 150 0.37 -5.76 12.19
N LEU A 151 0.18 -5.85 10.86
CA LEU A 151 -0.47 -4.82 10.05
C LEU A 151 -1.94 -4.63 10.44
N GLU A 152 -2.68 -5.72 10.68
CA GLU A 152 -4.06 -5.69 11.20
C GLU A 152 -4.12 -4.94 12.52
N LYS A 153 -3.23 -5.27 13.47
CA LYS A 153 -3.15 -4.55 14.74
C LYS A 153 -2.81 -3.07 14.54
N HIS A 154 -1.94 -2.73 13.59
CA HIS A 154 -1.65 -1.33 13.28
C HIS A 154 -2.87 -0.59 12.74
N MET A 155 -3.64 -1.23 11.85
CA MET A 155 -4.90 -0.70 11.34
C MET A 155 -5.90 -0.43 12.45
N GLU A 156 -6.19 -1.43 13.30
CA GLU A 156 -7.11 -1.30 14.43
C GLU A 156 -6.74 -0.12 15.35
N ASN A 157 -5.44 0.04 15.63
CA ASN A 157 -4.96 1.17 16.43
C ASN A 157 -5.19 2.51 15.72
N MET A 158 -5.07 2.56 14.40
CA MET A 158 -5.21 3.78 13.59
C MET A 158 -6.66 4.14 13.26
N GLU A 159 -7.63 3.27 13.49
CA GLU A 159 -9.06 3.57 13.33
C GLU A 159 -9.54 4.65 14.31
N SER A 160 -8.95 4.69 15.50
CA SER A 160 -9.23 5.75 16.47
C SER A 160 -8.39 7.00 16.19
N LEU A 161 -9.00 8.19 16.36
CA LEU A 161 -8.27 9.46 16.24
C LEU A 161 -7.10 9.54 17.23
N GLU A 162 -7.26 8.96 18.42
CA GLU A 162 -6.21 8.90 19.45
C GLU A 162 -5.03 8.03 19.01
N GLY A 163 -5.29 6.82 18.54
CA GLY A 163 -4.22 5.91 18.10
C GLY A 163 -3.56 6.37 16.80
N PHE A 164 -4.30 7.03 15.90
CA PHE A 164 -3.72 7.72 14.74
C PHE A 164 -2.77 8.85 15.17
N ARG A 165 -3.19 9.71 16.10
CA ARG A 165 -2.34 10.79 16.66
C ARG A 165 -1.11 10.23 17.37
N SER A 166 -1.26 9.16 18.15
CA SER A 166 -0.14 8.47 18.81
C SER A 166 0.88 7.96 17.79
N SER A 167 0.40 7.39 16.68
CA SER A 167 1.26 6.90 15.60
C SER A 167 2.02 8.04 14.92
N ILE A 168 1.37 9.17 14.65
CA ILE A 168 2.03 10.37 14.11
C ILE A 168 3.05 10.95 15.09
N SER A 169 2.74 11.00 16.39
CA SER A 169 3.67 11.50 17.41
C SER A 169 4.99 10.74 17.39
N LYS A 170 4.92 9.41 17.32
CA LYS A 170 6.10 8.54 17.22
C LYS A 170 6.94 8.82 15.97
N VAL A 171 6.29 9.19 14.86
CA VAL A 171 7.00 9.61 13.64
C VAL A 171 7.78 10.91 13.89
N GLY A 172 7.17 11.90 14.55
CA GLY A 172 7.84 13.16 14.90
C GLY A 172 9.05 12.96 15.83
N GLU A 173 8.95 12.06 16.81
CA GLU A 173 10.05 11.72 17.72
C GLU A 173 11.24 11.08 16.99
N ARG A 174 10.98 10.22 15.99
CA ARG A 174 12.03 9.61 15.14
C ARG A 174 12.82 10.65 14.37
N PHE A 175 12.16 11.68 13.84
CA PHE A 175 12.85 12.76 13.12
C PHE A 175 13.61 13.69 14.07
N SER A 176 13.08 13.92 15.27
CA SER A 176 13.73 14.77 16.28
C SER A 176 14.97 14.14 16.90
N SER A 177 15.04 12.80 16.96
CA SER A 177 16.18 12.04 17.50
C SER A 177 17.27 11.75 16.46
N ALA A 178 17.01 12.03 15.18
CA ALA A 178 17.94 11.80 14.07
C ALA A 178 18.73 13.06 13.65
N GLY A 179 18.50 14.21 14.30
CA GLY A 179 19.21 15.48 14.13
C GLY A 179 20.09 15.79 15.33
#